data_AF-A0A4Q3VSE3-F1
#
_entry.id   AF-A0A4Q3VSE3-F1
#
_cell.length_a   1.000
_cell.length_b   1.000
_cell.length_c   1.000
_cell.angle_alpha   90.00
_cell.angle_beta   90.00
_cell.angle_gamma   90.00
#
_symmetry.space_group_name_H-M   'P 1'
#
loop_
_entity.id
_entity.type
_entity.pdbx_description
1 polymer ?
#
loop_
_entity_poly.entity_id
_entity_poly.type
_entity_poly.pdbx_seq_one_letter_code
_entity_poly.pdbx_strand_id
1 'polypeptide(L)'
;MLSGGITHLFHASLPLQIIRMRNANWVLPFLYNSFKSENTFTRTEPELIHLLALELEAQTDTVEDQAEAKIEWGEGDESRARKYLLNWVQKRLLQDCPDPEGNTHYQLSAHTEKVFQWLQTLEQRQFVGTESRFKTLFRTLKELVEKTGDDAATRLEELKNKKAEIEAEIKSLEYGHRLEVFSQTQVVERLQWFTQQAHELLGDFREVGDNFRQIHRGIVEHHARADASKGTIVGQAFAAYDALRQSDQGRSFYAFYDFLISRQGQQEWRELTERLLLTIQALEIPADTLLLQNIKSMLLRQGRVVYEANDKMAEKLSRIITEKELAKQRRLRQELGTIKEIVLALKEQPEVPVGFELEEPVEIKLV
;
A
#
# COMPACT_ATOMS: atom_id res chain seq x y z
N MET A 1 -25.56 9.71 3.60
CA MET A 1 -25.90 8.95 4.82
C MET A 1 -24.70 8.36 5.58
N LEU A 2 -23.46 8.42 5.07
CA LEU A 2 -22.27 7.88 5.77
C LEU A 2 -21.68 8.79 6.86
N SER A 3 -21.86 10.12 6.79
CA SER A 3 -21.27 11.05 7.76
C SER A 3 -21.81 10.90 9.18
N GLY A 4 -23.13 10.68 9.32
CA GLY A 4 -23.77 10.45 10.62
C GLY A 4 -23.36 9.12 11.28
N GLY A 5 -23.15 8.08 10.47
CA GLY A 5 -22.63 6.79 10.92
C GLY A 5 -21.18 6.89 11.41
N ILE A 6 -20.34 7.66 10.72
CA ILE A 6 -18.94 7.87 11.14
C ILE A 6 -18.88 8.61 12.48
N THR A 7 -19.62 9.71 12.66
CA THR A 7 -19.66 10.41 13.95
C THR A 7 -20.19 9.53 15.07
N HIS A 8 -21.20 8.70 14.80
CA HIS A 8 -21.69 7.73 15.79
C HIS A 8 -20.63 6.68 16.14
N LEU A 9 -19.89 6.16 15.16
CA LEU A 9 -18.78 5.22 15.41
C LEU A 9 -17.68 5.86 16.27
N PHE A 10 -17.37 7.15 16.07
CA PHE A 10 -16.41 7.88 16.91
C PHE A 10 -16.80 7.95 18.39
N HIS A 11 -18.10 7.94 18.71
CA HIS A 11 -18.60 7.98 20.08
C HIS A 11 -18.93 6.60 20.65
N ALA A 12 -19.44 5.67 19.84
CA ALA A 12 -19.95 4.38 20.28
C ALA A 12 -18.94 3.23 20.18
N SER A 13 -17.91 3.34 19.33
CA SER A 13 -16.96 2.23 19.15
C SER A 13 -15.89 2.23 20.25
N LEU A 14 -15.86 1.14 21.03
CA LEU A 14 -14.86 0.94 22.07
C LEU A 14 -13.40 0.98 21.57
N PRO A 15 -13.04 0.43 20.40
CA PRO A 15 -11.68 0.54 19.87
C PRO A 15 -11.19 1.98 19.72
N LEU A 16 -12.04 2.90 19.25
CA LEU A 16 -11.67 4.32 19.12
C LEU A 16 -11.58 5.03 20.47
N GLN A 17 -12.38 4.62 21.45
CA GLN A 17 -12.26 5.15 22.82
C GLN A 17 -10.95 4.72 23.47
N ILE A 18 -10.51 3.47 23.25
CA ILE A 18 -9.24 2.93 23.76
C ILE A 18 -8.05 3.76 23.24
N ILE A 19 -8.01 4.03 21.92
CA ILE A 19 -6.94 4.83 21.31
C ILE A 19 -6.93 6.27 21.82
N ARG A 20 -8.10 6.82 22.18
CA ARG A 20 -8.25 8.19 22.69
C ARG A 20 -8.00 8.33 24.18
N MET A 21 -7.69 7.25 24.89
CA MET A 21 -7.33 7.34 26.30
C MET A 21 -6.10 8.23 26.46
N ARG A 22 -6.10 9.14 27.44
CA ARG A 22 -4.98 10.06 27.69
C ARG A 22 -3.67 9.30 27.93
N ASN A 23 -3.76 8.16 28.59
CA ASN A 23 -2.66 7.25 28.88
C ASN A 23 -2.45 6.15 27.82
N ALA A 24 -3.09 6.22 26.65
CA ALA A 24 -2.94 5.20 25.60
C ALA A 24 -1.48 4.98 25.18
N ASN A 25 -0.66 6.04 25.22
CA ASN A 25 0.74 6.04 24.81
C ASN A 25 1.61 5.02 25.57
N TRP A 26 1.28 4.71 26.82
CA TRP A 26 2.04 3.71 27.60
C TRP A 26 1.22 2.46 27.87
N VAL A 27 -0.10 2.58 28.05
CA VAL A 27 -0.98 1.44 28.29
C VAL A 27 -0.98 0.48 27.11
N LEU A 28 -1.03 0.99 25.86
CA LEU A 28 -1.05 0.13 24.68
C LEU A 28 0.28 -0.60 24.47
N PRO A 29 1.46 0.05 24.55
CA PRO A 29 2.74 -0.68 24.54
C PRO A 29 2.88 -1.69 25.67
N PHE A 30 2.49 -1.35 26.91
CA PHE A 30 2.53 -2.28 28.04
C PHE A 30 1.69 -3.53 27.77
N LEU A 31 0.43 -3.36 27.33
CA LEU A 31 -0.47 -4.46 27.01
C LEU A 31 0.01 -5.27 25.80
N TYR A 32 0.59 -4.60 24.80
CA TYR A 32 1.16 -5.27 23.64
C TYR A 32 2.35 -6.14 24.05
N ASN A 33 3.27 -5.63 24.87
CA ASN A 33 4.42 -6.40 25.33
C ASN A 33 3.98 -7.55 26.25
N SER A 34 3.06 -7.26 27.18
CA SER A 34 2.57 -8.24 28.13
C SER A 34 1.85 -9.41 27.46
N PHE A 35 1.11 -9.23 26.36
CA PHE A 35 0.32 -10.32 25.78
C PHE A 35 0.79 -10.75 24.38
N LYS A 36 1.29 -9.83 23.54
CA LYS A 36 1.65 -10.11 22.14
C LYS A 36 3.13 -10.44 21.95
N SER A 37 4.06 -9.69 22.55
CA SER A 37 5.49 -10.01 22.35
C SER A 37 5.90 -11.32 23.00
N GLU A 38 5.29 -11.66 24.13
CA GLU A 38 5.51 -12.94 24.83
C GLU A 38 4.60 -14.07 24.34
N ASN A 39 3.71 -13.80 23.36
CA ASN A 39 2.76 -14.76 22.78
C ASN A 39 1.90 -15.50 23.84
N THR A 40 1.56 -14.80 24.92
CA THR A 40 0.74 -15.31 26.02
C THR A 40 -0.70 -14.82 25.87
N PHE A 41 -1.66 -15.75 25.74
CA PHE A 41 -3.07 -15.40 25.56
C PHE A 41 -3.76 -15.00 26.86
N THR A 42 -3.30 -15.54 28.00
CA THR A 42 -3.84 -15.29 29.33
C THR A 42 -2.70 -15.08 30.32
N ARG A 43 -2.92 -14.22 31.32
CA ARG A 43 -2.00 -14.01 32.45
C ARG A 43 -2.72 -14.06 33.77
N THR A 44 -2.04 -14.50 34.82
CA THR A 44 -2.63 -14.50 36.17
C THR A 44 -2.66 -13.08 36.74
N GLU A 45 -3.63 -12.78 37.60
CA GLU A 45 -3.72 -11.50 38.31
C GLU A 45 -2.41 -11.10 39.03
N PRO A 46 -1.78 -11.94 39.88
CA PRO A 46 -0.56 -11.54 40.60
C PRO A 46 0.61 -11.23 39.67
N GLU A 47 0.76 -11.99 38.58
CA GLU A 47 1.82 -11.80 37.60
C GLU A 47 1.64 -10.49 36.81
N LEU A 48 0.40 -10.19 36.41
CA LEU A 48 0.09 -8.94 35.70
C LEU A 48 0.22 -7.71 36.62
N ILE A 49 -0.15 -7.83 37.91
CA ILE A 49 0.07 -6.78 38.91
C ILE A 49 1.56 -6.48 39.05
N HIS A 50 2.40 -7.52 39.14
CA HIS A 50 3.84 -7.35 39.29
C HIS A 50 4.47 -6.64 38.08
N LEU A 51 4.15 -7.09 36.86
CA LEU A 51 4.62 -6.44 35.62
C LEU A 51 4.16 -4.98 35.53
N LEU A 52 2.91 -4.71 35.90
CA LEU A 52 2.35 -3.37 35.87
C LEU A 52 3.00 -2.46 36.93
N ALA A 53 3.33 -2.99 38.11
CA ALA A 53 4.02 -2.23 39.14
C ALA A 53 5.43 -1.81 38.69
N LEU A 54 6.18 -2.72 38.04
CA LEU A 54 7.50 -2.41 37.47
C LEU A 54 7.42 -1.34 36.37
N GLU A 55 6.41 -1.42 35.50
CA GLU A 55 6.20 -0.43 34.44
C GLU A 55 5.81 0.95 35.02
N LEU A 56 4.98 0.97 36.07
CA LEU A 56 4.61 2.21 36.77
C LEU A 56 5.82 2.83 37.49
N GLU A 57 6.70 2.03 38.08
CA GLU A 57 7.95 2.48 38.68
C GLU A 57 8.86 3.12 37.61
N ALA A 58 9.05 2.47 36.46
CA ALA A 58 9.84 3.00 35.35
C ALA A 58 9.29 4.32 34.77
N GLN A 59 7.98 4.53 34.84
CA GLN A 59 7.33 5.75 34.33
C GLN A 59 7.33 6.92 35.32
N THR A 60 7.58 6.69 36.61
CA THR A 60 7.63 7.80 37.59
C THR A 60 8.76 8.80 37.37
N ASP A 61 9.77 8.47 36.55
CA ASP A 61 10.81 9.40 36.09
C ASP A 61 10.36 10.33 34.95
N THR A 62 9.26 10.01 34.27
CA THR A 62 8.67 10.86 33.22
C THR A 62 7.52 11.70 33.77
N VAL A 63 7.85 12.95 34.10
CA VAL A 63 6.96 13.99 34.61
C VAL A 63 5.82 14.28 33.63
N GLU A 64 4.58 14.19 34.13
CA GLU A 64 3.29 14.75 33.63
C GLU A 64 2.19 13.70 33.43
N ASP A 65 1.63 13.14 34.52
CA ASP A 65 0.22 12.68 34.55
C ASP A 65 -0.27 12.31 35.98
N GLN A 66 0.11 13.11 36.99
CA GLN A 66 -0.36 12.96 38.38
C GLN A 66 -1.81 13.46 38.61
N ALA A 67 -2.68 13.48 37.59
CA ALA A 67 -4.02 14.07 37.70
C ALA A 67 -5.16 13.03 37.86
N GLU A 68 -4.95 11.75 37.60
CA GLU A 68 -6.01 10.72 37.71
C GLU A 68 -5.83 9.73 38.88
N ALA A 69 -4.69 9.74 39.55
CA ALA A 69 -4.57 9.14 40.88
C ALA A 69 -4.84 10.24 41.92
N LYS A 70 -6.02 10.25 42.54
CA LYS A 70 -6.18 10.99 43.81
C LYS A 70 -5.13 10.42 44.78
N ILE A 71 -4.08 11.20 45.01
CA ILE A 71 -2.95 10.85 45.87
C ILE A 71 -3.46 10.84 47.31
N GLU A 72 -3.65 9.66 47.90
CA GLU A 72 -3.35 9.45 49.31
C GLU A 72 -1.89 8.98 49.37
N TRP A 73 -1.03 9.78 50.00
CA TRP A 73 0.33 9.37 50.36
C TRP A 73 0.28 8.03 51.10
N GLY A 74 0.86 6.97 50.53
CA GLY A 74 1.07 5.69 51.22
C GLY A 74 0.60 4.42 50.51
N GLU A 75 -0.06 4.50 49.35
CA GLU A 75 -0.35 3.28 48.57
C GLU A 75 0.85 2.87 47.71
N GLY A 76 1.42 1.69 47.98
CA GLY A 76 2.49 1.11 47.16
C GLY A 76 2.05 0.82 45.72
N ASP A 77 3.01 0.71 44.79
CA ASP A 77 2.73 0.59 43.35
C ASP A 77 1.93 -0.66 42.97
N GLU A 78 2.00 -1.75 43.76
CA GLU A 78 1.11 -2.91 43.60
C GLU A 78 -0.37 -2.58 43.83
N SER A 79 -0.68 -1.70 44.78
CA SER A 79 -2.07 -1.24 45.01
C SER A 79 -2.56 -0.40 43.83
N ARG A 80 -1.67 0.45 43.28
CA ARG A 80 -1.96 1.28 42.11
C ARG A 80 -2.19 0.39 40.88
N ALA A 81 -1.36 -0.62 40.68
CA ALA A 81 -1.50 -1.62 39.62
C ALA A 81 -2.87 -2.32 39.67
N ARG A 82 -3.31 -2.77 40.86
CA ARG A 82 -4.66 -3.35 41.03
C ARG A 82 -5.78 -2.40 40.62
N LYS A 83 -5.70 -1.11 41.01
CA LYS A 83 -6.70 -0.10 40.62
C LYS A 83 -6.74 0.10 39.10
N TYR A 84 -5.59 0.11 38.44
CA TYR A 84 -5.52 0.21 36.98
C TYR A 84 -6.13 -1.02 36.30
N LEU A 85 -5.84 -2.23 36.78
CA LEU A 85 -6.44 -3.46 36.23
C LEU A 85 -7.97 -3.45 36.34
N LEU A 86 -8.51 -3.11 37.51
CA LEU A 86 -9.96 -2.98 37.70
C LEU A 86 -10.57 -1.93 36.73
N ASN A 87 -9.91 -0.79 36.56
CA ASN A 87 -10.33 0.24 35.62
C ASN A 87 -10.28 -0.25 34.16
N TRP A 88 -9.26 -1.03 33.79
CA TRP A 88 -9.11 -1.59 32.44
C TRP A 88 -10.16 -2.66 32.16
N VAL A 89 -10.55 -3.47 33.14
CA VAL A 89 -11.70 -4.39 33.01
C VAL A 89 -13.00 -3.62 32.84
N GLN A 90 -13.25 -2.57 33.65
CA GLN A 90 -14.44 -1.73 33.53
C GLN A 90 -14.55 -1.04 32.17
N LYS A 91 -13.43 -0.54 31.64
CA LYS A 91 -13.33 0.06 30.31
C LYS A 91 -13.29 -0.97 29.18
N ARG A 92 -13.38 -2.27 29.49
CA ARG A 92 -13.31 -3.41 28.55
C ARG A 92 -12.04 -3.44 27.71
N LEU A 93 -10.91 -3.00 28.27
CA LEU A 93 -9.59 -3.22 27.69
C LEU A 93 -9.13 -4.67 27.94
N LEU A 94 -9.39 -5.15 29.15
CA LEU A 94 -9.14 -6.51 29.58
C LEU A 94 -10.45 -7.22 29.90
N GLN A 95 -10.42 -8.54 29.82
CA GLN A 95 -11.48 -9.42 30.27
C GLN A 95 -10.93 -10.31 31.38
N ASP A 96 -11.66 -10.37 32.50
CA ASP A 96 -11.43 -11.28 33.60
C ASP A 96 -12.04 -12.66 33.31
N CYS A 97 -11.23 -13.69 33.45
CA CYS A 97 -11.56 -15.09 33.26
C CYS A 97 -11.24 -15.82 34.59
N PRO A 98 -12.22 -16.00 35.49
CA PRO A 98 -12.01 -16.75 36.71
C PRO A 98 -11.86 -18.24 36.39
N ASP A 99 -10.84 -18.86 36.97
CA ASP A 99 -10.61 -20.30 36.88
C ASP A 99 -11.42 -21.07 37.95
N PRO A 100 -11.76 -22.36 37.76
CA PRO A 100 -12.47 -23.15 38.78
C PRO A 100 -11.72 -23.25 40.11
N GLU A 101 -10.41 -23.03 40.13
CA GLU A 101 -9.57 -23.00 41.33
C GLU A 101 -9.65 -21.66 42.10
N GLY A 102 -10.41 -20.68 41.61
CA GLY A 102 -10.59 -19.37 42.23
C GLY A 102 -9.54 -18.33 41.88
N ASN A 103 -8.62 -18.65 40.96
CA ASN A 103 -7.62 -17.73 40.44
C ASN A 103 -8.21 -16.88 39.30
N THR A 104 -7.96 -15.57 39.30
CA THR A 104 -8.39 -14.68 38.22
C THR A 104 -7.32 -14.58 37.16
N HIS A 105 -7.68 -14.90 35.92
CA HIS A 105 -6.84 -14.66 34.75
C HIS A 105 -7.34 -13.45 33.97
N TYR A 106 -6.43 -12.72 33.36
CA TYR A 106 -6.75 -11.63 32.45
C TYR A 106 -6.36 -11.99 31.02
N GLN A 107 -7.20 -11.59 30.08
CA GLN A 107 -6.92 -11.64 28.65
C GLN A 107 -7.27 -10.31 27.99
N LEU A 108 -6.67 -10.04 26.83
CA LEU A 108 -7.05 -8.89 26.02
C LEU A 108 -8.51 -9.05 25.57
N SER A 109 -9.29 -7.98 25.67
CA SER A 109 -10.65 -7.98 25.13
C SER A 109 -10.63 -8.01 23.60
N ALA A 110 -11.72 -8.48 22.99
CA ALA A 110 -11.90 -8.43 21.54
C ALA A 110 -11.78 -7.00 20.95
N HIS A 111 -12.03 -5.96 21.75
CA HIS A 111 -11.86 -4.58 21.31
C HIS A 111 -10.38 -4.16 21.29
N THR A 112 -9.62 -4.53 22.31
CA THR A 112 -8.17 -4.28 22.38
C THR A 112 -7.42 -5.05 21.30
N GLU A 113 -7.82 -6.30 21.04
CA GLU A 113 -7.30 -7.10 19.93
C GLU A 113 -7.52 -6.42 18.57
N LYS A 114 -8.72 -5.86 18.33
CA LYS A 114 -9.00 -5.08 17.13
C LYS A 114 -8.15 -3.82 17.03
N VAL A 115 -7.86 -3.14 18.15
CA VAL A 115 -6.94 -2.00 18.17
C VAL A 115 -5.54 -2.44 17.76
N PHE A 116 -5.01 -3.53 18.31
CA PHE A 116 -3.67 -4.01 17.94
C PHE A 116 -3.58 -4.48 16.49
N GLN A 117 -4.60 -5.20 15.99
CA GLN A 117 -4.68 -5.55 14.57
C GLN A 117 -4.66 -4.29 13.70
N TRP A 118 -5.42 -3.26 14.07
CA TRP A 118 -5.42 -1.99 13.34
C TRP A 118 -4.07 -1.27 13.43
N LEU A 119 -3.44 -1.19 14.61
CA LEU A 119 -2.12 -0.57 14.77
C LEU A 119 -1.05 -1.28 13.92
N GLN A 120 -1.09 -2.61 13.82
CA GLN A 120 -0.23 -3.38 12.91
C GLN A 120 -0.48 -3.04 11.43
N THR A 121 -1.69 -2.62 11.05
CA THR A 121 -1.95 -2.13 9.68
C THR A 121 -1.40 -0.73 9.40
N LEU A 122 -1.10 0.07 10.43
CA LEU A 122 -0.52 1.40 10.27
C LEU A 122 0.99 1.36 10.02
N GLU A 123 1.64 0.25 10.36
CA GLU A 123 3.04 0.03 10.04
C GLU A 123 3.19 -0.02 8.52
N GLN A 124 4.05 0.84 7.95
CA GLN A 124 4.24 0.93 6.50
C GLN A 124 4.71 -0.43 5.98
N ARG A 125 3.87 -1.08 5.18
CA ARG A 125 4.23 -2.34 4.53
C ARG A 125 5.25 -2.05 3.44
N GLN A 126 6.41 -2.70 3.52
CA GLN A 126 7.45 -2.59 2.48
C GLN A 126 7.00 -3.18 1.14
N PHE A 127 5.90 -3.96 1.11
CA PHE A 127 5.39 -4.61 -0.08
C PHE A 127 3.86 -4.57 -0.16
N VAL A 128 3.33 -3.99 -1.25
CA VAL A 128 1.89 -3.99 -1.57
C VAL A 128 1.63 -4.97 -2.70
N GLY A 129 1.12 -6.16 -2.34
CA GLY A 129 0.83 -7.25 -3.29
C GLY A 129 -0.46 -7.07 -4.09
N THR A 130 -0.53 -6.01 -4.91
CA THR A 130 -1.73 -5.61 -5.68
C THR A 130 -2.23 -6.69 -6.64
N GLU A 131 -1.34 -7.40 -7.34
CA GLU A 131 -1.71 -8.41 -8.33
C GLU A 131 -2.30 -9.67 -7.69
N SER A 132 -1.71 -10.17 -6.60
CA SER A 132 -2.21 -11.38 -5.91
C SER A 132 -3.59 -11.14 -5.30
N ARG A 133 -3.78 -9.96 -4.68
CA ARG A 133 -5.07 -9.52 -4.14
C ARG A 133 -6.11 -9.36 -5.24
N PHE A 134 -5.73 -8.76 -6.37
CA PHE A 134 -6.63 -8.67 -7.51
C PHE A 134 -7.01 -10.05 -8.07
N LYS A 135 -6.04 -10.93 -8.36
CA LYS A 135 -6.31 -12.28 -8.88
C LYS A 135 -7.24 -13.05 -7.95
N THR A 136 -7.02 -12.88 -6.65
CA THR A 136 -7.87 -13.46 -5.61
C THR A 136 -9.28 -12.88 -5.67
N LEU A 137 -9.43 -11.56 -5.71
CA LEU A 137 -10.72 -10.88 -5.84
C LEU A 137 -11.45 -11.31 -7.12
N PHE A 138 -10.77 -11.37 -8.26
CA PHE A 138 -11.33 -11.76 -9.55
C PHE A 138 -11.71 -13.24 -9.58
N ARG A 139 -10.90 -14.12 -9.01
CA ARG A 139 -11.21 -15.54 -8.83
C ARG A 139 -12.44 -15.71 -7.93
N THR A 140 -12.55 -14.95 -6.85
CA THR A 140 -13.72 -15.02 -5.97
C THR A 140 -14.96 -14.47 -6.66
N LEU A 141 -14.84 -13.42 -7.49
CA LEU A 141 -15.96 -12.96 -8.33
C LEU A 141 -16.43 -14.06 -9.29
N LYS A 142 -15.50 -14.73 -9.98
CA LYS A 142 -15.81 -15.90 -10.83
C LYS A 142 -16.49 -17.01 -10.05
N GLU A 143 -15.90 -17.40 -8.92
CA GLU A 143 -16.44 -18.47 -8.07
C GLU A 143 -17.83 -18.14 -7.54
N LEU A 144 -18.07 -16.89 -7.14
CA LEU A 144 -19.38 -16.42 -6.71
C LEU A 144 -20.41 -16.51 -7.85
N VAL A 145 -20.05 -16.15 -9.07
CA VAL A 145 -20.97 -16.28 -10.22
C VAL A 145 -21.21 -17.75 -10.59
N GLU A 146 -20.17 -18.58 -10.60
CA GLU A 146 -20.23 -19.98 -11.01
C GLU A 146 -21.00 -20.88 -10.02
N LYS A 147 -20.93 -20.56 -8.73
CA LYS A 147 -21.49 -21.41 -7.64
C LYS A 147 -22.72 -20.82 -6.94
N THR A 148 -23.21 -19.67 -7.40
CA THR A 148 -24.42 -19.02 -6.85
C THR A 148 -25.58 -18.94 -7.86
N GLY A 149 -25.38 -19.36 -9.11
CA GLY A 149 -26.43 -19.41 -10.12
C GLY A 149 -27.06 -20.81 -10.27
N ASP A 150 -28.36 -20.92 -10.00
CA ASP A 150 -29.20 -22.00 -10.52
C ASP A 150 -29.71 -21.58 -11.91
N ASP A 151 -28.96 -21.93 -12.95
CA ASP A 151 -29.53 -21.99 -14.31
C ASP A 151 -28.71 -22.95 -15.20
N ALA A 152 -29.30 -24.10 -15.53
CA ALA A 152 -28.70 -25.12 -16.36
C ALA A 152 -28.59 -24.71 -17.84
N ALA A 153 -29.26 -23.62 -18.26
CA ALA A 153 -29.38 -23.24 -19.66
C ALA A 153 -28.25 -22.33 -20.17
N THR A 154 -27.64 -21.50 -19.31
CA THR A 154 -26.64 -20.50 -19.73
C THR A 154 -25.20 -21.01 -19.76
N ARG A 155 -24.95 -22.27 -19.35
CA ARG A 155 -23.62 -22.90 -19.28
C ARG A 155 -23.10 -23.45 -20.63
N LEU A 156 -23.95 -23.56 -21.66
CA LEU A 156 -23.64 -24.28 -22.91
C LEU A 156 -22.62 -23.58 -23.83
N GLU A 157 -22.54 -22.24 -23.82
CA GLU A 157 -21.65 -21.50 -24.73
C GLU A 157 -20.21 -21.37 -24.22
N GLU A 158 -20.02 -21.29 -22.89
CA GLU A 158 -18.69 -21.21 -22.26
C GLU A 158 -17.99 -22.59 -22.22
N LEU A 159 -18.74 -23.69 -22.26
CA LEU A 159 -18.25 -25.07 -22.17
C LEU A 159 -17.56 -25.62 -23.43
N LYS A 160 -17.70 -24.96 -24.58
CA LYS A 160 -17.07 -25.42 -25.85
C LYS A 160 -15.54 -25.36 -25.84
N ASN A 161 -14.94 -24.56 -24.95
CA ASN A 161 -13.48 -24.41 -24.86
C ASN A 161 -12.81 -25.28 -23.77
N LYS A 162 -13.55 -25.96 -22.89
CA LYS A 162 -13.02 -26.77 -21.74
C LYS A 162 -13.38 -28.26 -21.82
N LYS A 163 -13.56 -28.79 -23.03
CA LYS A 163 -14.21 -30.08 -23.32
C LYS A 163 -13.57 -31.33 -22.68
N ALA A 164 -12.27 -31.35 -22.37
CA ALA A 164 -11.57 -32.55 -21.90
C ALA A 164 -11.65 -32.79 -20.36
N GLU A 165 -11.52 -31.74 -19.55
CA GLU A 165 -11.70 -31.86 -18.08
C GLU A 165 -13.16 -32.14 -17.72
N ILE A 166 -14.09 -31.72 -18.59
CA ILE A 166 -15.52 -31.80 -18.36
C ILE A 166 -16.13 -33.13 -18.83
N GLU A 167 -15.49 -33.89 -19.71
CA GLU A 167 -15.92 -35.29 -19.97
C GLU A 167 -15.76 -36.19 -18.73
N ALA A 168 -14.80 -35.87 -17.85
CA ALA A 168 -14.68 -36.52 -16.55
C ALA A 168 -15.77 -36.05 -15.56
N GLU A 169 -16.12 -34.77 -15.62
CA GLU A 169 -17.11 -34.14 -14.74
C GLU A 169 -18.57 -34.47 -15.12
N ILE A 170 -18.87 -34.59 -16.43
CA ILE A 170 -20.16 -35.06 -16.97
C ILE A 170 -20.44 -36.49 -16.51
N LYS A 171 -19.44 -37.38 -16.58
CA LYS A 171 -19.59 -38.75 -16.06
C LYS A 171 -19.88 -38.74 -14.55
N SER A 172 -19.26 -37.84 -13.78
CA SER A 172 -19.54 -37.72 -12.34
C SER A 172 -20.97 -37.23 -12.05
N LEU A 173 -21.52 -36.33 -12.88
CA LEU A 173 -22.88 -35.82 -12.77
C LEU A 173 -23.96 -36.82 -13.27
N GLU A 174 -23.67 -37.62 -14.31
CA GLU A 174 -24.54 -38.71 -14.79
C GLU A 174 -24.78 -39.78 -13.70
N TYR A 175 -23.88 -39.91 -12.72
CA TYR A 175 -24.02 -40.79 -11.56
C TYR A 175 -24.71 -40.14 -10.34
N GLY A 176 -25.35 -38.98 -10.49
CA GLY A 176 -26.25 -38.41 -9.48
C GLY A 176 -25.57 -37.73 -8.27
N HIS A 177 -24.34 -37.24 -8.42
CA HIS A 177 -23.72 -36.41 -7.38
C HIS A 177 -24.37 -35.02 -7.31
N ARG A 178 -24.73 -34.57 -6.09
CA ARG A 178 -25.29 -33.24 -5.86
C ARG A 178 -24.27 -32.17 -6.26
N LEU A 179 -24.73 -31.19 -7.04
CA LEU A 179 -24.00 -29.96 -7.32
C LEU A 179 -23.64 -29.27 -6.00
N GLU A 180 -22.37 -28.93 -5.80
CA GLU A 180 -21.93 -28.08 -4.70
C GLU A 180 -22.39 -26.64 -4.95
N VAL A 181 -23.64 -26.34 -4.58
CA VAL A 181 -24.19 -24.99 -4.60
C VAL A 181 -23.93 -24.35 -3.23
N PHE A 182 -23.56 -23.07 -3.23
CA PHE A 182 -23.42 -22.36 -1.96
C PHE A 182 -24.76 -22.16 -1.27
N SER A 183 -24.79 -22.41 0.04
CA SER A 183 -25.88 -21.94 0.89
C SER A 183 -25.93 -20.41 0.92
N GLN A 184 -27.11 -19.83 1.15
CA GLN A 184 -27.30 -18.37 1.22
C GLN A 184 -26.33 -17.71 2.24
N THR A 185 -26.07 -18.33 3.38
CA THR A 185 -25.10 -17.85 4.39
C THR A 185 -23.68 -17.78 3.83
N GLN A 186 -23.23 -18.81 3.12
CA GLN A 186 -21.89 -18.82 2.51
C GLN A 186 -21.75 -17.76 1.42
N VAL A 187 -22.82 -17.46 0.68
CA VAL A 187 -22.84 -16.37 -0.30
C VAL A 187 -22.67 -15.02 0.40
N VAL A 188 -23.40 -14.79 1.49
CA VAL A 188 -23.31 -13.54 2.28
C VAL A 188 -21.89 -13.33 2.81
N GLU A 189 -21.30 -14.34 3.44
CA GLU A 189 -19.94 -14.26 3.99
C GLU A 189 -18.90 -13.95 2.92
N ARG A 190 -18.97 -14.65 1.78
CA ARG A 190 -18.05 -14.44 0.65
C ARG A 190 -18.24 -13.07 0.00
N LEU A 191 -19.47 -12.59 -0.05
CA LEU A 191 -19.77 -11.27 -0.59
C LEU A 191 -19.22 -10.15 0.31
N GLN A 192 -19.37 -10.27 1.63
CA GLN A 192 -18.78 -9.34 2.60
C GLN A 192 -17.25 -9.33 2.48
N TRP A 193 -16.65 -10.51 2.38
CA TRP A 193 -15.21 -10.64 2.19
C TRP A 193 -14.75 -10.03 0.85
N PHE A 194 -15.48 -10.27 -0.24
CA PHE A 194 -15.22 -9.66 -1.54
C PHE A 194 -15.25 -8.12 -1.47
N THR A 195 -16.27 -7.56 -0.82
CA THR A 195 -16.40 -6.11 -0.62
C THR A 195 -15.23 -5.55 0.19
N GLN A 196 -14.81 -6.23 1.25
CA GLN A 196 -13.64 -5.82 2.03
C GLN A 196 -12.37 -5.82 1.17
N GLN A 197 -12.12 -6.89 0.41
CA GLN A 197 -10.95 -6.98 -0.47
C GLN A 197 -10.97 -5.91 -1.57
N ALA A 198 -12.15 -5.54 -2.08
CA ALA A 198 -12.27 -4.45 -3.04
C ALA A 198 -11.87 -3.09 -2.46
N HIS A 199 -12.26 -2.81 -1.21
CA HIS A 199 -11.85 -1.60 -0.52
C HIS A 199 -10.35 -1.55 -0.24
N GLU A 200 -9.77 -2.66 0.23
CA GLU A 200 -8.32 -2.79 0.44
C GLU A 200 -7.57 -2.53 -0.87
N LEU A 201 -7.99 -3.17 -1.97
CA LEU A 201 -7.38 -2.98 -3.28
C LEU A 201 -7.46 -1.51 -3.76
N LEU A 202 -8.57 -0.82 -3.54
CA LEU A 202 -8.67 0.61 -3.86
C LEU A 202 -7.70 1.47 -3.05
N GLY A 203 -7.46 1.10 -1.78
CA GLY A 203 -6.44 1.71 -0.93
C GLY A 203 -5.03 1.46 -1.46
N ASP A 204 -4.72 0.22 -1.79
CA ASP A 204 -3.42 -0.20 -2.35
C ASP A 204 -3.08 0.60 -3.62
N PHE A 205 -4.05 0.83 -4.50
CA PHE A 205 -3.87 1.65 -5.71
C PHE A 205 -3.48 3.09 -5.41
N ARG A 206 -4.07 3.65 -4.35
CA ARG A 206 -3.78 5.01 -3.92
C ARG A 206 -2.38 5.09 -3.30
N GLU A 207 -2.02 4.12 -2.48
CA GLU A 207 -0.70 4.02 -1.84
C GLU A 207 0.41 3.89 -2.89
N VAL A 208 0.24 3.03 -3.90
CA VAL A 208 1.15 2.97 -5.06
C VAL A 208 1.29 4.36 -5.68
N GLY A 209 0.18 5.04 -5.96
CA GLY A 209 0.22 6.40 -6.52
C GLY A 209 0.94 7.42 -5.64
N ASP A 210 0.81 7.33 -4.32
CA ASP A 210 1.51 8.19 -3.35
C ASP A 210 3.02 7.90 -3.33
N ASN A 211 3.43 6.63 -3.36
CA ASN A 211 4.84 6.23 -3.44
C ASN A 211 5.52 6.81 -4.70
N PHE A 212 4.84 6.74 -5.86
CA PHE A 212 5.32 7.34 -7.11
C PHE A 212 5.46 8.87 -6.99
N ARG A 213 4.49 9.55 -6.37
CA ARG A 213 4.56 11.01 -6.13
C ARG A 213 5.71 11.40 -5.21
N GLN A 214 5.98 10.61 -4.17
CA GLN A 214 7.06 10.86 -3.22
C GLN A 214 8.43 10.74 -3.90
N ILE A 215 8.63 9.71 -4.72
CA ILE A 215 9.85 9.54 -5.51
C ILE A 215 10.04 10.74 -6.46
N HIS A 216 8.97 11.17 -7.14
CA HIS A 216 9.01 12.36 -7.99
C HIS A 216 9.45 13.61 -7.21
N ARG A 217 8.87 13.85 -6.02
CA ARG A 217 9.26 14.98 -5.17
C ARG A 217 10.73 14.90 -4.78
N GLY A 218 11.21 13.72 -4.38
CA GLY A 218 12.62 13.51 -4.04
C GLY A 218 13.57 13.85 -5.20
N ILE A 219 13.23 13.45 -6.43
CA ILE A 219 14.02 13.78 -7.63
C ILE A 219 14.06 15.29 -7.88
N VAL A 220 12.92 15.97 -7.80
CA VAL A 220 12.82 17.42 -8.02
C VAL A 220 13.54 18.21 -6.93
N GLU A 221 13.40 17.80 -5.66
CA GLU A 221 14.12 18.42 -4.53
C GLU A 221 15.63 18.22 -4.65
N HIS A 222 16.08 17.04 -5.10
CA HIS A 222 17.49 16.79 -5.38
C HIS A 222 18.00 17.68 -6.53
N HIS A 223 17.20 17.90 -7.57
CA HIS A 223 17.51 18.86 -8.65
C HIS A 223 17.64 20.31 -8.15
N ALA A 224 16.84 20.72 -7.16
CA ALA A 224 16.91 22.07 -6.61
C ALA A 224 18.12 22.30 -5.69
N ARG A 225 18.65 21.24 -5.05
CA ARG A 225 19.73 21.32 -4.06
C ARG A 225 21.11 20.97 -4.60
N ALA A 226 21.21 20.15 -5.64
CA ALA A 226 22.49 19.67 -6.14
C ALA A 226 23.04 20.57 -7.24
N ASP A 227 24.27 21.07 -7.06
CA ASP A 227 25.11 21.69 -8.10
C ASP A 227 25.65 20.64 -9.12
N ALA A 228 24.97 19.49 -9.20
CA ALA A 228 25.34 18.36 -10.03
C ALA A 228 24.92 18.61 -11.49
N SER A 229 25.68 18.04 -12.43
CA SER A 229 25.35 18.17 -13.85
C SER A 229 23.92 17.67 -14.10
N LYS A 230 23.08 18.47 -14.75
CA LYS A 230 21.68 18.13 -15.08
C LYS A 230 21.52 16.76 -15.78
N GLY A 231 22.59 16.20 -16.37
CA GLY A 231 22.55 14.88 -17.01
C GLY A 231 22.63 13.70 -16.04
N THR A 232 23.43 13.82 -14.99
CA THR A 232 23.57 12.78 -13.95
C THR A 232 22.27 12.63 -13.16
N ILE A 233 21.60 13.75 -12.89
CA ILE A 233 20.30 13.79 -12.20
C ILE A 233 19.20 13.13 -13.05
N VAL A 234 19.16 13.42 -14.36
CA VAL A 234 18.18 12.77 -15.26
C VAL A 234 18.44 11.27 -15.37
N GLY A 235 19.71 10.85 -15.45
CA GLY A 235 20.07 9.43 -15.42
C GLY A 235 19.63 8.74 -14.12
N GLN A 236 19.83 9.38 -12.96
CA GLN A 236 19.37 8.85 -11.67
C GLN A 236 17.84 8.82 -11.55
N ALA A 237 17.14 9.81 -12.13
CA ALA A 237 15.69 9.84 -12.18
C ALA A 237 15.13 8.68 -13.02
N PHE A 238 15.71 8.41 -14.20
CA PHE A 238 15.34 7.26 -15.03
C PHE A 238 15.71 5.94 -14.37
N ALA A 239 16.84 5.84 -13.66
CA ALA A 239 17.22 4.64 -12.92
C ALA A 239 16.26 4.35 -11.75
N ALA A 240 15.89 5.38 -10.97
CA ALA A 240 14.90 5.24 -9.89
C ALA A 240 13.50 4.90 -10.45
N TYR A 241 13.16 5.47 -11.60
CA TYR A 241 11.93 5.16 -12.33
C TYR A 241 11.88 3.72 -12.84
N ASP A 242 12.94 3.27 -13.53
CA ASP A 242 13.03 1.90 -14.03
C ASP A 242 13.06 0.91 -12.87
N ALA A 243 13.76 1.22 -11.78
CA ALA A 243 13.76 0.39 -10.57
C ALA A 243 12.36 0.28 -9.95
N LEU A 244 11.57 1.35 -9.95
CA LEU A 244 10.19 1.33 -9.45
C LEU A 244 9.26 0.56 -10.39
N ARG A 245 9.40 0.72 -11.70
CA ARG A 245 8.62 -0.02 -12.70
C ARG A 245 8.97 -1.51 -12.71
N GLN A 246 10.24 -1.84 -12.51
CA GLN A 246 10.75 -3.20 -12.40
C GLN A 246 10.61 -3.77 -10.98
N SER A 247 10.24 -2.96 -10.00
CA SER A 247 9.87 -3.46 -8.67
C SER A 247 8.71 -4.45 -8.82
N ASP A 248 8.63 -5.40 -7.88
CA ASP A 248 7.53 -6.36 -7.86
C ASP A 248 6.17 -5.65 -7.78
N GLN A 249 6.09 -4.54 -7.01
CA GLN A 249 4.88 -3.71 -6.88
C GLN A 249 4.49 -3.02 -8.20
N GLY A 250 5.47 -2.45 -8.91
CA GLY A 250 5.25 -1.78 -10.20
C GLY A 250 4.83 -2.76 -11.29
N ARG A 251 5.54 -3.88 -11.42
CA ARG A 251 5.18 -4.95 -12.38
C ARG A 251 3.77 -5.48 -12.15
N SER A 252 3.43 -5.77 -10.88
CA SER A 252 2.10 -6.21 -10.50
C SER A 252 1.01 -5.18 -10.80
N PHE A 253 1.27 -3.89 -10.54
CA PHE A 253 0.34 -2.82 -10.87
C PHE A 253 0.08 -2.71 -12.38
N TYR A 254 1.14 -2.65 -13.21
CA TYR A 254 0.98 -2.46 -14.66
C TYR A 254 0.35 -3.68 -15.33
N ALA A 255 0.79 -4.89 -14.99
CA ALA A 255 0.19 -6.12 -15.53
C ALA A 255 -1.31 -6.18 -15.26
N PHE A 256 -1.72 -5.73 -14.08
CA PHE A 256 -3.13 -5.65 -13.73
C PHE A 256 -3.88 -4.52 -14.44
N TYR A 257 -3.32 -3.32 -14.47
CA TYR A 257 -3.95 -2.18 -15.13
C TYR A 257 -4.16 -2.46 -16.64
N ASP A 258 -3.19 -3.12 -17.27
CA ASP A 258 -3.27 -3.61 -18.64
C ASP A 258 -4.41 -4.62 -18.80
N PHE A 259 -4.58 -5.56 -17.86
CA PHE A 259 -5.73 -6.47 -17.85
C PHE A 259 -7.06 -5.74 -17.72
N LEU A 260 -7.18 -4.75 -16.81
CA LEU A 260 -8.41 -3.97 -16.65
C LEU A 260 -8.79 -3.17 -17.90
N ILE A 261 -7.81 -2.68 -18.67
CA ILE A 261 -8.05 -1.93 -19.90
C ILE A 261 -8.23 -2.86 -21.09
N SER A 262 -7.76 -4.11 -21.03
CA SER A 262 -7.93 -5.09 -22.10
C SER A 262 -9.41 -5.30 -22.44
N ARG A 263 -9.74 -5.43 -23.74
CA ARG A 263 -11.13 -5.66 -24.18
C ARG A 263 -11.72 -6.92 -23.53
N GLN A 264 -10.91 -7.98 -23.44
CA GLN A 264 -11.29 -9.25 -22.83
C GLN A 264 -11.62 -9.08 -21.34
N GLY A 265 -10.70 -8.48 -20.56
CA GLY A 265 -10.92 -8.25 -19.12
C GLY A 265 -12.11 -7.33 -18.83
N GLN A 266 -12.31 -6.29 -19.66
CA GLN A 266 -13.46 -5.39 -19.52
C GLN A 266 -14.81 -6.09 -19.72
N GLN A 267 -14.87 -7.00 -20.69
CA GLN A 267 -16.07 -7.76 -21.01
C GLN A 267 -16.34 -8.81 -19.93
N GLU A 268 -15.33 -9.61 -19.60
CA GLU A 268 -15.43 -10.65 -18.57
C GLU A 268 -15.85 -10.07 -17.22
N TRP A 269 -15.25 -8.95 -16.79
CA TRP A 269 -15.67 -8.28 -15.55
C TRP A 269 -17.13 -7.84 -15.58
N ARG A 270 -17.58 -7.28 -16.71
CA ARG A 270 -18.94 -6.77 -16.86
C ARG A 270 -19.95 -7.91 -16.74
N GLU A 271 -19.73 -8.99 -17.47
CA GLU A 271 -20.60 -10.17 -17.48
C GLU A 271 -20.69 -10.79 -16.07
N LEU A 272 -19.56 -10.95 -15.38
CA LEU A 272 -19.53 -11.48 -14.02
C LEU A 272 -20.26 -10.56 -13.03
N THR A 273 -20.08 -9.25 -13.13
CA THR A 273 -20.73 -8.28 -12.24
C THR A 273 -22.24 -8.26 -12.45
N GLU A 274 -22.68 -8.25 -13.71
CA GLU A 274 -24.10 -8.28 -14.06
C GLU A 274 -24.79 -9.54 -13.55
N ARG A 275 -24.17 -10.72 -13.78
CA ARG A 275 -24.67 -11.99 -13.24
C ARG A 275 -24.75 -11.97 -11.71
N LEU A 276 -23.69 -11.54 -11.02
CA LEU A 276 -23.66 -11.47 -9.56
C LEU A 276 -24.78 -10.57 -9.01
N LEU A 277 -25.01 -9.40 -9.64
CA LEU A 277 -26.06 -8.48 -9.22
C LEU A 277 -27.46 -9.08 -9.37
N LEU A 278 -27.72 -9.79 -10.48
CA LEU A 278 -28.98 -10.51 -10.69
C LEU A 278 -29.18 -11.59 -9.62
N THR A 279 -28.14 -12.35 -9.31
CA THR A 279 -28.18 -13.40 -8.27
C THR A 279 -28.44 -12.82 -6.88
N ILE A 280 -27.75 -11.74 -6.51
CA ILE A 280 -27.96 -11.05 -5.23
C ILE A 280 -29.40 -10.55 -5.10
N GLN A 281 -29.96 -9.99 -6.19
CA GLN A 281 -31.34 -9.53 -6.24
C GLN A 281 -32.33 -10.70 -6.09
N ALA A 282 -32.10 -11.82 -6.80
CA ALA A 282 -32.96 -13.00 -6.74
C ALA A 282 -32.96 -13.68 -5.36
N LEU A 283 -31.82 -13.67 -4.67
CA LEU A 283 -31.66 -14.28 -3.34
C LEU A 283 -31.94 -13.30 -2.18
N GLU A 284 -32.39 -12.08 -2.47
CA GLU A 284 -32.65 -11.01 -1.51
C GLU A 284 -31.49 -10.77 -0.52
N ILE A 285 -30.25 -10.91 -0.99
CA ILE A 285 -29.06 -10.80 -0.14
C ILE A 285 -28.75 -9.31 0.10
N PRO A 286 -28.60 -8.86 1.36
CA PRO A 286 -28.21 -7.49 1.65
C PRO A 286 -26.76 -7.24 1.22
N ALA A 287 -26.57 -6.36 0.24
CA ALA A 287 -25.27 -6.05 -0.36
C ALA A 287 -25.16 -4.58 -0.79
N ASP A 288 -23.93 -4.05 -0.83
CA ASP A 288 -23.65 -2.73 -1.42
C ASP A 288 -23.60 -2.85 -2.95
N THR A 289 -24.78 -2.87 -3.57
CA THR A 289 -24.94 -3.00 -5.02
C THR A 289 -24.32 -1.84 -5.78
N LEU A 290 -24.31 -0.63 -5.19
CA LEU A 290 -23.68 0.54 -5.78
C LEU A 290 -22.16 0.37 -5.87
N LEU A 291 -21.54 -0.13 -4.80
CA LEU A 291 -20.13 -0.45 -4.80
C LEU A 291 -19.82 -1.53 -5.83
N LEU A 292 -20.53 -2.65 -5.83
CA LEU A 292 -20.30 -3.76 -6.79
C LEU A 292 -20.35 -3.29 -8.25
N GLN A 293 -21.31 -2.43 -8.60
CA GLN A 293 -21.41 -1.82 -9.93
C GLN A 293 -20.24 -0.89 -10.26
N ASN A 294 -19.71 -0.18 -9.26
CA ASN A 294 -18.72 0.87 -9.45
C ASN A 294 -17.27 0.46 -9.15
N ILE A 295 -17.00 -0.70 -8.54
CA ILE A 295 -15.63 -1.15 -8.21
C ILE A 295 -14.70 -1.02 -9.42
N LYS A 296 -15.15 -1.48 -10.60
CA LYS A 296 -14.35 -1.39 -11.83
C LYS A 296 -14.04 0.05 -12.21
N SER A 297 -15.04 0.93 -12.21
CA SER A 297 -14.85 2.33 -12.61
C SER A 297 -13.96 3.07 -11.61
N MET A 298 -14.07 2.73 -10.32
CA MET A 298 -13.21 3.23 -9.26
C MET A 298 -11.76 2.75 -9.43
N LEU A 299 -11.54 1.45 -9.69
CA LEU A 299 -10.21 0.89 -9.93
C LEU A 299 -9.56 1.49 -11.18
N LEU A 300 -10.30 1.61 -12.29
CA LEU A 300 -9.82 2.26 -13.51
C LEU A 300 -9.46 3.73 -13.27
N ARG A 301 -10.28 4.46 -12.50
CA ARG A 301 -10.00 5.85 -12.15
C ARG A 301 -8.72 5.97 -11.31
N GLN A 302 -8.56 5.14 -10.29
CA GLN A 302 -7.34 5.15 -9.47
C GLN A 302 -6.11 4.75 -10.29
N GLY A 303 -6.22 3.70 -11.10
CA GLY A 303 -5.16 3.26 -12.00
C GLY A 303 -4.76 4.35 -13.00
N ARG A 304 -5.73 5.09 -13.56
CA ARG A 304 -5.47 6.21 -14.47
C ARG A 304 -4.71 7.33 -13.79
N VAL A 305 -5.01 7.65 -12.53
CA VAL A 305 -4.27 8.69 -11.78
C VAL A 305 -2.79 8.32 -11.64
N VAL A 306 -2.49 7.05 -11.35
CA VAL A 306 -1.11 6.56 -11.28
C VAL A 306 -0.45 6.58 -12.66
N TYR A 307 -1.16 6.10 -13.70
CA TYR A 307 -0.65 6.05 -15.07
C TYR A 307 -0.39 7.44 -15.67
N GLU A 308 -1.30 8.40 -15.51
CA GLU A 308 -1.13 9.76 -16.00
C GLU A 308 -0.03 10.53 -15.26
N ALA A 309 0.11 10.29 -13.95
CA ALA A 309 1.23 10.83 -13.18
C ALA A 309 2.57 10.30 -13.74
N ASN A 310 2.57 9.04 -14.19
CA ASN A 310 3.72 8.38 -14.78
C ASN A 310 4.10 8.93 -16.16
N ASP A 311 3.13 9.06 -17.07
CA ASP A 311 3.37 9.56 -18.44
C ASP A 311 3.86 11.01 -18.45
N LYS A 312 3.25 11.88 -17.63
CA LYS A 312 3.69 13.28 -17.50
C LYS A 312 5.13 13.41 -17.01
N MET A 313 5.64 12.42 -16.27
CA MET A 313 7.02 12.41 -15.79
C MET A 313 7.99 12.07 -16.92
N ALA A 314 7.71 11.01 -17.68
CA ALA A 314 8.52 10.61 -18.82
C ALA A 314 8.63 11.73 -19.87
N GLU A 315 7.53 12.45 -20.09
CA GLU A 315 7.48 13.60 -21.01
C GLU A 315 8.34 14.78 -20.51
N LYS A 316 8.22 15.16 -19.23
CA LYS A 316 9.00 16.26 -18.64
C LYS A 316 10.51 15.96 -18.61
N LEU A 317 10.89 14.73 -18.25
CA LEU A 317 12.29 14.31 -18.25
C LEU A 317 12.87 14.31 -19.68
N SER A 318 12.11 13.80 -20.66
CA SER A 318 12.52 13.84 -22.08
C SER A 318 12.72 15.27 -22.57
N ARG A 319 11.85 16.20 -22.17
CA ARG A 319 11.98 17.63 -22.52
C ARG A 319 13.23 18.28 -21.92
N ILE A 320 13.58 17.96 -20.67
CA ILE A 320 14.78 18.49 -20.01
C ILE A 320 16.05 18.01 -20.73
N ILE A 321 16.07 16.77 -21.24
CA ILE A 321 17.19 16.24 -22.04
C ILE A 321 17.31 16.99 -23.37
N THR A 322 16.21 17.12 -24.12
CA THR A 322 16.24 17.75 -25.44
C THR A 322 16.62 19.22 -25.38
N GLU A 323 16.16 19.96 -24.35
CA GLU A 323 16.57 21.35 -24.12
C GLU A 323 18.08 21.49 -23.83
N LYS A 324 18.69 20.52 -23.12
CA LYS A 324 20.14 20.49 -22.85
C LYS A 324 20.97 20.17 -24.10
N GLU A 325 20.52 19.23 -24.91
CA GLU A 325 21.19 18.85 -26.18
C GLU A 325 21.28 20.08 -27.11
N LEU A 326 20.18 20.83 -27.22
CA LEU A 326 20.10 22.06 -27.99
C LEU A 326 20.99 23.17 -27.42
N ALA A 327 21.03 23.35 -26.10
CA ALA A 327 21.90 24.34 -25.45
C ALA A 327 23.39 24.02 -25.65
N LYS A 328 23.79 22.74 -25.50
CA LYS A 328 25.16 22.28 -25.77
C LYS A 328 25.55 22.47 -27.23
N GLN A 329 24.69 22.09 -28.18
CA GLN A 329 24.96 22.28 -29.60
C GLN A 329 25.06 23.75 -29.99
N ARG A 330 24.29 24.65 -29.36
CA ARG A 330 24.41 26.10 -29.57
C ARG A 330 25.75 26.62 -29.07
N ARG A 331 26.16 26.23 -27.86
CA ARG A 331 27.45 26.64 -27.27
C ARG A 331 28.64 26.13 -28.09
N LEU A 332 28.62 24.86 -28.51
CA LEU A 332 29.63 24.28 -29.39
C LEU A 332 29.73 25.06 -30.72
N ARG A 333 28.58 25.42 -31.31
CA ARG A 333 28.55 26.23 -32.54
C ARG A 333 29.12 27.63 -32.33
N GLN A 334 28.83 28.27 -31.19
CA GLN A 334 29.45 29.55 -30.85
C GLN A 334 30.95 29.42 -30.68
N GLU A 335 31.43 28.46 -29.88
CA GLU A 335 32.86 28.25 -29.64
C GLU A 335 33.60 27.96 -30.97
N LEU A 336 33.06 27.08 -31.82
CA LEU A 336 33.58 26.83 -33.18
C LEU A 336 33.54 28.08 -34.06
N GLY A 337 32.54 28.95 -33.91
CA GLY A 337 32.45 30.24 -34.59
C GLY A 337 33.61 31.16 -34.18
N THR A 338 33.82 31.35 -32.87
CA THR A 338 34.95 32.13 -32.34
C THR A 338 36.31 31.58 -32.80
N ILE A 339 36.50 30.25 -32.77
CA ILE A 339 37.75 29.63 -33.26
C ILE A 339 37.95 29.94 -34.75
N LYS A 340 36.89 29.84 -35.56
CA LYS A 340 36.97 30.17 -36.99
C LYS A 340 37.30 31.65 -37.21
N GLU A 341 36.72 32.56 -36.44
CA GLU A 341 37.03 33.99 -36.51
C GLU A 341 38.51 34.26 -36.15
N ILE A 342 39.01 33.65 -35.08
CA ILE A 342 40.43 33.78 -34.67
C ILE A 342 41.35 33.25 -35.78
N VAL A 343 41.04 32.09 -36.35
CA VAL A 343 41.83 31.50 -37.45
C VAL A 343 41.78 32.36 -38.71
N LEU A 344 40.63 32.97 -39.02
CA LEU A 344 40.50 33.88 -40.17
C LEU A 344 41.33 35.16 -39.96
N ALA A 345 41.28 35.75 -38.76
CA ALA A 345 42.05 36.94 -38.40
C ALA A 345 43.57 36.67 -38.43
N LEU A 346 44.01 35.48 -37.99
CA LEU A 346 45.42 35.07 -38.07
C LEU A 346 45.87 34.80 -39.51
N LYS A 347 44.97 34.34 -40.39
CA LYS A 347 45.28 34.14 -41.82
C LYS A 347 45.52 35.47 -42.56
N GLU A 348 44.89 36.55 -42.12
CA GLU A 348 45.07 37.90 -42.69
C GLU A 348 46.33 38.61 -42.17
N GLN A 349 47.05 38.04 -41.21
CA GLN A 349 48.36 38.53 -40.79
C GLN A 349 49.48 37.93 -41.69
N PRO A 350 50.21 38.77 -42.44
CA PRO A 350 51.17 38.31 -43.45
C PRO A 350 52.44 37.68 -42.87
N GLU A 351 52.78 37.96 -41.62
CA GLU A 351 53.98 37.42 -40.95
C GLU A 351 53.66 37.06 -39.50
N VAL A 352 53.46 35.77 -39.25
CA VAL A 352 53.51 35.24 -37.88
C VAL A 352 54.99 34.94 -37.60
N PRO A 353 55.63 35.57 -36.60
CA PRO A 353 57.04 35.32 -36.31
C PRO A 353 57.15 33.96 -35.60
N VAL A 354 57.11 32.89 -36.38
CA VAL A 354 57.38 31.53 -35.90
C VAL A 354 58.77 31.17 -36.37
N GLY A 355 59.76 31.52 -35.56
CA GLY A 355 61.16 31.21 -35.78
C GLY A 355 62.05 31.91 -34.76
N PHE A 356 63.14 31.26 -34.39
CA PHE A 356 64.25 31.92 -33.72
C PHE A 356 65.24 32.37 -34.79
N GLU A 357 65.66 33.64 -34.76
CA GLU A 357 66.80 34.08 -35.56
C GLU A 357 68.06 33.40 -35.01
N LEU A 358 68.70 32.56 -35.83
CA LEU A 358 70.00 31.98 -35.52
C LEU A 358 71.06 32.88 -36.14
N GLU A 359 72.04 33.31 -35.34
CA GLU A 359 73.14 34.19 -35.80
C GLU A 359 74.08 33.51 -36.82
N GLU A 360 74.00 32.18 -36.96
CA GLU A 360 74.79 31.41 -37.92
C GLU A 360 73.91 30.48 -38.79
N PRO A 361 74.18 30.39 -40.11
CA PRO A 361 73.43 29.52 -41.00
C PRO A 361 73.72 28.04 -40.71
N VAL A 362 72.69 27.30 -40.29
CA VAL A 362 72.75 25.84 -40.10
C VAL A 362 72.27 25.15 -41.37
N GLU A 363 73.09 24.27 -41.95
CA GLU A 363 72.69 23.40 -43.06
C GLU A 363 71.64 22.38 -42.58
N ILE A 364 70.39 22.57 -42.99
CA ILE A 364 69.32 21.60 -42.77
C ILE A 364 69.39 20.53 -43.87
N LYS A 365 69.92 19.35 -43.55
CA LYS A 365 69.78 18.17 -44.40
C LYS A 365 68.39 17.56 -44.18
N LEU A 366 67.51 17.77 -45.15
CA LEU A 366 66.26 17.00 -45.26
C LEU A 366 66.62 15.57 -45.71
N VAL A 367 66.37 14.60 -44.83
CA VAL A 367 66.45 13.15 -45.13
C VAL A 367 65.13 12.66 -45.69
#